data_AF-A0A8J4VGD9-F1
#
_entry.id   AF-A0A8J4VGD9-F1
#
_cell.length_a   1.000
_cell.length_b   1.000
_cell.length_c   1.000
_cell.angle_alpha   90.00
_cell.angle_beta   90.00
_cell.angle_gamma   90.00
#
_symmetry.space_group_name_H-M   'P 1'
#
loop_
_entity.id
_entity.type
_entity.pdbx_description
1 polymer ?
#
loop_
_entity_poly.entity_id
_entity_poly.type
_entity_poly.pdbx_seq_one_letter_code
_entity_poly.pdbx_strand_id
1 'polypeptide(L)'
;MDSFSTGVKPHVVCFPVPLQGHVNPMLQLAKLLHHKGFHVTFVNTEYNHKRLLRSRGPNSLNGLPGFHFETIPDGLPPSDDAD
;
A
#
# COMPACT_ATOMS: atom_id res chain seq x y z
N MET A 1 -3.02 3.80 -28.71
CA MET A 1 -4.03 2.77 -28.39
C MET A 1 -3.23 1.64 -27.79
N ASP A 2 -3.01 1.71 -26.49
CA ASP A 2 -2.06 0.82 -25.82
C ASP A 2 -2.82 -0.40 -25.34
N SER A 3 -3.02 -1.32 -26.29
CA SER A 3 -3.54 -2.65 -26.01
C SER A 3 -2.48 -3.44 -25.24
N PHE A 4 -2.59 -3.48 -23.91
CA PHE A 4 -1.98 -4.54 -23.13
C PHE A 4 -2.61 -5.86 -23.59
N SER A 5 -1.86 -6.59 -24.42
CA SER A 5 -2.22 -7.91 -24.91
C SER A 5 -2.65 -8.82 -23.74
N THR A 6 -3.72 -9.57 -23.97
CA THR A 6 -4.19 -10.65 -23.11
C THR A 6 -3.02 -11.56 -22.70
N GLY A 7 -2.66 -11.56 -21.41
CA GLY A 7 -1.62 -12.43 -20.88
C GLY A 7 -1.38 -12.25 -19.39
N VAL A 8 -0.68 -11.19 -18.99
CA VAL A 8 -0.36 -10.91 -17.57
C VAL A 8 -0.27 -9.40 -17.38
N LYS A 9 -0.99 -8.85 -16.39
CA LYS A 9 -0.85 -7.44 -16.02
C LYS A 9 0.48 -7.23 -15.29
N PRO A 10 1.29 -6.23 -15.64
CA PRO A 10 2.54 -5.96 -14.94
C PRO A 10 2.26 -5.62 -13.47
N HIS A 11 3.09 -6.13 -12.56
CA HIS A 11 2.92 -5.98 -11.12
C HIS A 11 3.99 -5.05 -10.55
N VAL A 12 3.56 -4.06 -9.80
CA VAL A 12 4.43 -3.13 -9.07
C VAL A 12 4.27 -3.33 -7.57
N VAL A 13 5.39 -3.40 -6.86
CA VAL A 13 5.43 -3.36 -5.40
C VAL A 13 5.86 -1.96 -4.96
N CYS A 14 4.99 -1.30 -4.20
CA CYS A 14 5.23 0.03 -3.67
C CYS A 14 5.67 -0.06 -2.21
N PHE A 15 6.88 0.39 -1.92
CA PHE A 15 7.44 0.44 -0.57
C PHE A 15 7.67 1.91 -0.17
N PRO A 16 6.70 2.56 0.51
CA PRO A 16 6.89 3.92 1.01
C PRO A 16 7.98 3.95 2.07
N VAL A 17 8.79 5.01 2.05
CA VAL A 17 9.69 5.31 3.17
C VAL A 17 8.82 5.56 4.42
N PRO A 18 9.10 4.92 5.57
CA PRO A 18 8.26 5.00 6.77
C PRO A 18 8.49 6.31 7.54
N LEU A 19 8.45 7.44 6.82
CA LEU A 19 8.62 8.79 7.35
C LEU A 19 7.34 9.60 7.14
N GLN A 20 7.11 10.57 8.03
CA GLN A 20 5.93 11.43 7.96
C GLN A 20 5.88 12.15 6.61
N GLY A 21 4.71 12.09 5.97
CA GLY A 21 4.48 12.73 4.67
C GLY A 21 4.82 11.88 3.45
N HIS A 22 5.51 10.73 3.58
CA HIS A 22 5.89 9.91 2.42
C HIS A 22 4.84 8.85 2.03
N VAL A 23 4.06 8.35 2.99
CA VAL A 23 3.04 7.30 2.75
C VAL A 23 1.93 7.77 1.81
N ASN A 24 1.41 8.98 2.01
CA ASN A 24 0.30 9.52 1.22
C ASN A 24 0.66 9.76 -0.25
N PRO A 25 1.76 10.46 -0.58
CA PRO A 25 2.20 10.61 -1.96
C PRO A 25 2.46 9.27 -2.65
N MET A 26 3.11 8.32 -1.98
CA MET A 26 3.33 6.98 -2.54
C MET A 26 2.00 6.26 -2.79
N LEU A 27 1.02 6.40 -1.90
CA LEU A 27 -0.31 5.83 -2.09
C LEU A 27 -1.05 6.45 -3.28
N GLN A 28 -0.92 7.76 -3.50
CA GLN A 28 -1.50 8.41 -4.68
C GLN A 28 -0.83 7.92 -5.97
N LEU A 29 0.50 7.79 -5.97
CA LEU A 29 1.23 7.21 -7.10
C LEU A 29 0.78 5.77 -7.38
N ALA A 30 0.65 4.94 -6.34
CA ALA A 30 0.18 3.57 -6.45
C ALA A 30 -1.22 3.49 -7.07
N LYS A 31 -2.13 4.40 -6.70
CA LYS A 31 -3.47 4.50 -7.30
C LYS A 31 -3.41 4.89 -8.78
N LEU A 32 -2.53 5.82 -9.16
CA LEU A 32 -2.32 6.20 -10.55
C LEU A 32 -1.77 5.04 -11.38
N LEU A 33 -0.82 4.28 -10.84
CA LEU A 33 -0.30 3.07 -11.49
C LEU A 33 -1.39 2.02 -11.68
N HIS A 34 -2.20 1.76 -10.66
CA HIS A 34 -3.32 0.83 -10.78
C HIS A 34 -4.31 1.26 -11.86
N HIS A 35 -4.64 2.57 -11.92
CA HIS A 35 -5.48 3.13 -12.97
C HIS A 35 -4.89 2.97 -14.38
N LYS A 36 -3.55 2.90 -14.50
CA LYS A 36 -2.84 2.64 -15.77
C LYS A 36 -2.75 1.15 -16.15
N GLY A 37 -3.37 0.25 -15.38
CA GLY A 37 -3.46 -1.17 -15.70
C GLY A 37 -2.50 -2.08 -14.95
N PHE A 38 -1.72 -1.52 -14.01
CA PHE A 38 -0.83 -2.32 -13.17
C PHE A 38 -1.61 -3.06 -12.08
N HIS A 39 -1.12 -4.26 -11.75
CA HIS A 39 -1.34 -4.84 -10.42
C HIS A 39 -0.43 -4.09 -9.44
N VAL A 40 -0.94 -3.82 -8.25
CA VAL A 40 -0.23 -3.06 -7.23
C VAL A 40 -0.28 -3.82 -5.92
N THR A 41 0.89 -3.98 -5.29
CA THR A 41 0.99 -4.34 -3.87
C THR A 41 1.65 -3.19 -3.12
N PHE A 42 0.91 -2.58 -2.21
CA PHE A 42 1.40 -1.51 -1.37
C PHE A 42 1.81 -2.08 -0.01
N VAL A 43 3.12 -2.13 0.24
CA VAL A 43 3.68 -2.76 1.43
C VAL A 43 3.91 -1.71 2.50
N ASN A 44 3.24 -1.84 3.63
CA ASN A 44 3.50 -1.02 4.82
C ASN A 44 4.36 -1.81 5.81
N THR A 45 4.97 -1.11 6.76
CA THR A 45 5.33 -1.75 8.03
C THR A 45 4.04 -2.06 8.81
N GLU A 46 4.01 -3.11 9.64
CA GLU A 46 2.88 -3.41 10.53
C GLU A 46 2.45 -2.21 11.38
N TYR A 47 3.41 -1.44 11.92
CA TYR A 47 3.15 -0.22 12.69
C TYR A 47 2.37 0.84 11.88
N ASN A 48 2.88 1.22 10.71
CA ASN A 48 2.20 2.17 9.83
C ASN A 48 0.85 1.66 9.32
N HIS A 49 0.70 0.36 9.08
CA HIS A 49 -0.59 -0.23 8.70
C HIS A 49 -1.63 -0.04 9.81
N LYS A 50 -1.29 -0.36 11.07
CA LYS A 50 -2.18 -0.12 12.23
C LYS A 50 -2.55 1.35 12.37
N ARG A 51 -1.59 2.27 12.22
CA ARG A 51 -1.85 3.72 12.28
C ARG A 51 -2.79 4.20 11.17
N LEU A 52 -2.65 3.66 9.96
CA LEU A 52 -3.54 3.99 8.84
C LEU A 52 -4.97 3.50 9.12
N LEU A 53 -5.15 2.27 9.61
CA LEU A 53 -6.46 1.74 9.99
C LEU A 53 -7.11 2.56 11.11
N ARG A 54 -6.34 2.97 12.12
CA ARG A 54 -6.84 3.84 13.21
C ARG A 54 -7.29 5.20 12.69
N SER A 55 -6.53 5.81 11.78
CA SER A 55 -6.82 7.16 11.26
C SER A 55 -7.88 7.21 10.15
N ARG A 56 -8.06 6.13 9.38
CA ARG A 56 -8.95 6.10 8.20
C ARG A 56 -10.09 5.10 8.31
N GLY A 57 -10.14 4.32 9.37
CA GLY A 57 -11.13 3.29 9.62
C GLY A 57 -10.67 1.88 9.21
N PRO A 58 -11.32 0.85 9.77
CA PRO A 58 -10.88 -0.55 9.66
C PRO A 58 -10.94 -1.10 8.22
N ASN A 59 -11.76 -0.52 7.36
CA ASN A 59 -11.93 -0.96 5.98
C ASN A 59 -11.05 -0.19 4.97
N SER A 60 -10.24 0.76 5.44
CA SER A 60 -9.50 1.67 4.56
C SER A 60 -8.39 1.00 3.74
N LEU A 61 -7.98 -0.22 4.13
CA LEU A 61 -6.92 -1.01 3.50
C LEU A 61 -7.44 -2.35 2.94
N ASN A 62 -8.75 -2.51 2.73
CA ASN A 62 -9.33 -3.75 2.18
C ASN A 62 -8.89 -4.03 0.72
N GLY A 63 -8.22 -3.07 0.07
CA GLY A 63 -7.76 -3.19 -1.31
C GLY A 63 -8.89 -3.13 -2.33
N LEU A 64 -8.54 -3.39 -3.58
CA LEU A 64 -9.43 -3.54 -4.74
C LEU A 64 -8.90 -4.71 -5.59
N PRO A 65 -9.68 -5.25 -6.54
CA PRO A 65 -9.15 -6.25 -7.47
C PRO A 65 -7.90 -5.73 -8.19
N GLY A 66 -6.73 -6.35 -7.92
CA GLY A 66 -5.44 -5.91 -8.45
C GLY A 66 -4.76 -4.76 -7.69
N PHE A 67 -5.28 -4.36 -6.53
CA PHE A 67 -4.64 -3.44 -5.59
C PHE A 67 -4.68 -4.04 -4.18
N HIS A 68 -3.54 -4.51 -3.69
CA HIS A 68 -3.41 -5.16 -2.41
C HIS A 68 -2.59 -4.31 -1.44
N PHE A 69 -2.93 -4.38 -0.15
CA PHE A 69 -2.11 -3.87 0.92
C PHE A 69 -1.49 -5.05 1.66
N GLU A 70 -0.19 -4.99 1.90
CA GLU A 70 0.55 -6.02 2.63
C GLU A 70 1.37 -5.37 3.75
N THR A 71 1.80 -6.19 4.70
CA THR A 71 2.62 -5.72 5.83
C THR A 71 3.90 -6.52 5.99
N ILE A 72 4.94 -5.84 6.43
CA ILE A 72 6.17 -6.46 6.93
C ILE A 72 6.53 -5.91 8.32
N PRO A 73 7.28 -6.65 9.15
CA PRO A 73 7.84 -6.08 10.38
C PRO A 73 8.80 -4.93 10.07
N ASP A 74 8.85 -3.93 10.94
CA ASP A 74 9.82 -2.82 10.86
C ASP A 74 11.16 -3.13 11.54
N GLY A 75 11.26 -4.28 12.23
CA GLY A 75 12.44 -4.71 12.95
C GLY A 75 12.67 -3.96 14.28
N LEU A 76 11.70 -3.16 14.72
CA LEU A 76 11.74 -2.47 16.01
C LEU A 76 11.06 -3.33 17.09
N PRO A 77 11.37 -3.10 18.38
CA PRO A 77 10.58 -3.66 19.46
C PRO A 77 9.11 -3.26 19.33
N PRO A 78 8.16 -4.08 19.84
CA PRO A 78 6.77 -3.67 19.92
C PRO A 78 6.67 -2.30 20.59
N SER A 79 5.97 -1.36 19.96
CA SER A 79 5.64 -0.10 20.63
C SER A 79 4.67 -0.40 21.77
N ASP A 80 4.91 0.19 22.94
CA ASP A 80 4.01 0.15 24.12
C ASP A 80 2.73 0.99 23.87
N ASP A 81 2.17 0.93 22.66
CA ASP A 81 0.95 1.65 22.31
C ASP A 81 -0.26 0.94 22.96
N ALA A 82 -0.35 1.05 24.28
CA ALA A 82 -1.59 0.99 25.04
C ALA A 82 -2.36 2.31 24.83
N ASP A 83 -2.72 2.59 23.58
CA ASP A 83 -3.61 3.67 23.14
C ASP A 83 -4.43 3.19 21.93
#